data_AF-A0A1I6UDJ7-F1
#
_entry.id   AF-A0A1I6UDJ7-F1
#
_cell.length_a   1.000
_cell.length_b   1.000
_cell.length_c   1.000
_cell.angle_alpha   90.00
_cell.angle_beta   90.00
_cell.angle_gamma   90.00
#
_symmetry.space_group_name_H-M   'P 1'
#
loop_
_entity.id
_entity.type
_entity.pdbx_description
1 polymer ?
#
loop_
_entity_poly.entity_id
_entity_poly.type
_entity_poly.pdbx_seq_one_letter_code
_entity_poly.pdbx_strand_id
1 'polypeptide(L)'
;MINRLELNWKIDGFVDEQRYYCSETLFDANSLPSPKVVLANDVRTYTDADVQAGKTYYVAVGSVKNGVEKVSNINSKATISYLLNMPFSSDKNDHGKFNIASTTIGSATIQDGYLYVPAGSYLTFNTTGLTELNLGTSDFEFGIEVALMPTGGGTYPCVFGTGTAWSSGALSMQFNLSSRFMCAIMNPGEKDVFATTSQTRDGVTFTKYVVKRISGVWTTYKDGVAGTALTDNTFIANFTRNGVVTVGAAGWTQGTTSSHSKIKNLYLRKL
;
A
#
# COMPACT_ATOMS: atom_id res chain seq x y z
N MET A 1 17.57 -11.58 0.85
CA MET A 1 17.43 -11.25 2.29
C MET A 1 16.48 -12.27 2.90
N ILE A 2 16.80 -12.82 4.07
CA ILE A 2 15.90 -13.71 4.82
C ILE A 2 15.08 -12.82 5.75
N ASN A 3 13.75 -12.86 5.64
CA ASN A 3 12.88 -12.18 6.60
C ASN A 3 12.86 -12.96 7.91
N ARG A 4 12.80 -12.27 9.04
CA ARG A 4 12.71 -12.91 10.35
C ARG A 4 11.85 -12.09 11.31
N LEU A 5 11.14 -12.77 12.20
CA LEU A 5 10.51 -12.14 13.35
C LEU A 5 11.41 -12.33 14.57
N GLU A 6 11.87 -11.22 15.14
CA GLU A 6 12.66 -11.22 16.38
C GLU A 6 11.74 -10.89 17.55
N LEU A 7 11.58 -11.84 18.45
CA LEU A 7 10.76 -11.71 19.64
C LEU A 7 11.67 -11.56 20.86
N ASN A 8 11.32 -10.61 21.72
CA ASN A 8 11.93 -10.40 23.02
C ASN A 8 10.80 -10.16 24.02
N TRP A 9 10.82 -10.86 25.16
CA TRP A 9 9.77 -10.71 26.16
C TRP A 9 10.30 -10.89 27.59
N LYS A 10 9.48 -10.48 28.55
CA LYS A 10 9.74 -10.66 29.98
C LYS A 10 8.69 -11.59 30.57
N ILE A 11 9.11 -12.40 31.53
CA ILE A 11 8.26 -13.27 32.33
C ILE A 11 8.67 -13.11 33.78
N ASP A 12 7.68 -12.92 34.64
CA ASP A 12 7.85 -12.93 36.08
C ASP A 12 7.62 -14.35 36.62
N GLY A 13 8.48 -14.79 37.53
CA GLY A 13 8.40 -16.10 38.17
C GLY A 13 9.01 -17.26 37.37
N PHE A 14 8.77 -18.48 37.86
CA PHE A 14 9.30 -19.71 37.28
C PHE A 14 8.22 -20.44 36.48
N VAL A 15 8.57 -20.85 35.27
CA VAL A 15 7.72 -21.62 34.35
C VAL A 15 8.39 -22.95 34.05
N ASP A 16 7.63 -23.93 33.55
CA ASP A 16 8.17 -25.23 33.14
C ASP A 16 8.64 -25.19 31.68
N GLU A 17 7.83 -24.54 30.83
CA GLU A 17 8.13 -24.33 29.42
C GLU A 17 7.45 -23.05 28.92
N GLN A 18 7.80 -22.65 27.71
CA GLN A 18 7.19 -21.56 26.99
C GLN A 18 6.81 -22.03 25.58
N ARG A 19 5.82 -21.37 24.97
CA ARG A 19 5.29 -21.77 23.65
C ARG A 19 5.20 -20.56 22.75
N TYR A 20 5.79 -20.65 21.57
CA TYR A 20 5.65 -19.62 20.55
C TYR A 20 4.54 -20.02 19.58
N TYR A 21 3.58 -19.11 19.41
CA TYR A 21 2.47 -19.23 18.47
C TYR A 21 2.67 -18.25 17.33
N CYS A 22 2.46 -18.73 16.11
CA CYS A 22 2.57 -17.92 14.90
C CYS A 22 1.55 -18.42 13.87
N SER A 23 0.77 -17.51 13.30
CA SER A 23 -0.24 -17.81 12.30
C SER A 23 -0.40 -16.66 11.32
N GLU A 24 -0.75 -17.00 10.07
CA GLU A 24 -1.14 -16.01 9.05
C GLU A 24 -2.61 -15.59 9.18
N THR A 25 -3.40 -16.36 9.93
CA THR A 25 -4.80 -16.06 10.29
C THR A 25 -4.85 -15.51 11.72
N LEU A 26 -5.66 -14.46 11.93
CA LEU A 26 -5.89 -13.91 13.26
C LEU A 26 -6.41 -14.98 14.21
N PHE A 27 -5.89 -15.02 15.43
CA PHE A 27 -6.36 -15.86 16.52
C PHE A 27 -6.52 -15.04 17.80
N ASP A 28 -7.13 -15.66 18.81
CA ASP A 28 -7.27 -15.16 20.17
C ASP A 28 -6.83 -16.23 21.19
N ALA A 29 -6.96 -15.92 22.49
CA ALA A 29 -6.59 -16.84 23.56
C ALA A 29 -7.41 -18.15 23.59
N ASN A 30 -8.58 -18.18 22.93
CA ASN A 30 -9.47 -19.35 22.87
C ASN A 30 -9.32 -20.12 21.54
N SER A 31 -8.54 -19.61 20.59
CA SER A 31 -8.37 -20.14 19.24
C SER A 31 -6.89 -20.25 18.85
N LEU A 32 -6.02 -20.48 19.83
CA LEU A 32 -4.59 -20.63 19.62
C LEU A 32 -4.29 -21.72 18.58
N PRO A 33 -3.40 -21.45 17.61
CA PRO A 33 -2.88 -22.51 16.75
C PRO A 33 -2.02 -23.48 17.57
N SER A 34 -1.63 -24.61 16.98
CA SER A 34 -0.58 -25.44 17.57
C SER A 34 0.70 -24.61 17.79
N PRO A 35 1.42 -24.79 18.91
CA PRO A 35 2.70 -24.14 19.12
C PRO A 35 3.65 -24.43 17.97
N LYS A 36 4.23 -23.38 17.38
CA LYS A 36 5.24 -23.52 16.33
C LYS A 36 6.59 -23.96 16.90
N VAL A 37 6.89 -23.53 18.13
CA VAL A 37 8.01 -24.08 18.91
C VAL A 37 7.69 -24.09 20.41
N VAL A 38 8.18 -25.12 21.10
CA VAL A 38 8.22 -25.19 22.57
C VAL A 38 9.64 -24.81 23.00
N LEU A 39 9.73 -23.81 23.87
CA LEU A 39 10.96 -23.17 24.33
C LEU A 39 11.21 -23.54 25.79
N ALA A 40 12.49 -23.63 26.17
CA ALA A 40 12.87 -23.84 27.56
C ALA A 40 12.44 -22.65 28.44
N ASN A 41 12.32 -22.90 29.74
CA ASN A 41 11.76 -21.95 30.72
C ASN A 41 12.58 -20.66 30.92
N ASP A 42 13.87 -20.68 30.60
CA ASP A 42 14.81 -19.56 30.76
C ASP A 42 14.97 -18.73 29.48
N VAL A 43 14.42 -19.17 28.34
CA VAL A 43 14.46 -18.44 27.07
C VAL A 43 13.68 -17.13 27.18
N ARG A 44 14.25 -16.02 26.70
CA ARG A 44 13.58 -14.70 26.66
C ARG A 44 13.57 -14.06 25.28
N THR A 45 14.15 -14.76 24.31
CA THR A 45 14.31 -14.29 22.94
C THR A 45 14.13 -15.45 21.97
N TYR A 46 13.48 -15.21 20.85
CA TYR A 46 13.36 -16.20 19.77
C TYR A 46 13.33 -15.52 18.41
N THR A 47 13.94 -16.17 17.42
CA THR A 47 13.97 -15.69 16.04
C THR A 47 13.29 -16.72 15.15
N ASP A 48 12.15 -16.33 14.56
CA ASP A 48 11.45 -17.12 13.56
C ASP A 48 11.96 -16.72 12.17
N ALA A 49 12.75 -17.60 11.54
CA ALA A 49 13.33 -17.39 10.22
C ALA A 49 12.48 -18.00 9.08
N ASP A 50 11.40 -18.71 9.40
CA ASP A 50 10.54 -19.37 8.40
C ASP A 50 9.43 -18.45 7.88
N VAL A 51 9.48 -17.17 8.23
CA VAL A 51 8.51 -16.18 7.78
C VAL A 51 8.77 -15.76 6.35
N GLN A 52 7.70 -15.71 5.58
CA GLN A 52 7.74 -15.39 4.16
C GLN A 52 7.51 -13.90 3.96
N ALA A 53 8.12 -13.35 2.90
CA ALA A 53 7.85 -11.98 2.48
C ALA A 53 6.38 -11.82 2.08
N GLY A 54 5.84 -10.62 2.27
CA GLY A 54 4.52 -10.28 1.74
C GLY A 54 3.33 -10.80 2.54
N LYS A 55 3.53 -11.28 3.77
CA LYS A 55 2.51 -11.87 4.64
C LYS A 55 2.29 -11.05 5.91
N THR A 56 1.19 -11.29 6.60
CA THR A 56 0.97 -10.79 7.97
C THR A 56 0.97 -11.96 8.92
N TYR A 57 1.71 -11.86 10.00
CA TYR A 57 1.81 -12.87 11.05
C TYR A 57 1.23 -12.31 12.35
N TYR A 58 0.40 -13.10 13.01
CA TYR A 58 -0.06 -12.89 14.36
C TYR A 58 0.78 -13.78 15.27
N VAL A 59 1.38 -13.20 16.31
CA VAL A 59 2.31 -13.90 17.20
C VAL A 59 1.95 -13.71 18.66
N ALA A 60 2.16 -14.75 19.45
CA ALA A 60 2.03 -14.72 20.89
C ALA A 60 3.03 -15.67 21.55
N VAL A 61 3.34 -15.41 22.81
CA VAL A 61 4.14 -16.31 23.66
C VAL A 61 3.28 -16.77 24.82
N GLY A 62 3.17 -18.09 24.96
CA GLY A 62 2.58 -18.77 26.11
C GLY A 62 3.64 -19.14 27.14
N SER A 63 3.26 -19.07 28.41
CA SER A 63 4.06 -19.52 29.55
C SER A 63 3.28 -20.61 30.28
N VAL A 64 3.90 -21.76 30.51
CA VAL A 64 3.23 -22.93 31.09
C VAL A 64 3.83 -23.24 32.46
N LYS A 65 2.97 -23.38 33.47
CA LYS A 65 3.36 -23.87 34.79
C LYS A 65 2.33 -24.87 35.30
N ASN A 66 2.79 -26.06 35.68
CA ASN A 66 1.95 -27.15 36.17
C ASN A 66 0.77 -27.47 35.23
N GLY A 67 1.03 -27.42 33.92
CA GLY A 67 0.01 -27.65 32.88
C GLY A 67 -0.95 -26.49 32.63
N VAL A 68 -0.86 -25.39 33.39
CA VAL A 68 -1.66 -24.18 33.17
C VAL A 68 -0.88 -23.19 32.32
N GLU A 69 -1.49 -22.74 31.22
CA GLU A 69 -0.88 -21.79 30.30
C GLU A 69 -1.45 -20.38 30.46
N LYS A 70 -0.56 -19.37 30.42
CA LYS A 70 -0.90 -17.95 30.28
C LYS A 70 -0.27 -17.40 29.02
N VAL A 71 -1.07 -16.76 28.18
CA VAL A 71 -0.65 -16.23 26.88
C VAL A 71 -0.49 -14.71 26.94
N SER A 72 0.55 -14.20 26.28
CA SER A 72 0.76 -12.78 26.09
C SER A 72 -0.35 -12.14 25.23
N ASN A 73 -0.29 -10.82 25.09
CA ASN A 73 -1.03 -10.16 24.01
C ASN A 73 -0.60 -10.71 22.65
N ILE A 74 -1.55 -10.76 21.73
CA ILE A 74 -1.33 -11.16 20.35
C ILE A 74 -0.90 -9.95 19.57
N ASN A 75 0.29 -10.02 19.00
CA ASN A 75 0.88 -8.94 18.22
C ASN A 75 0.82 -9.27 16.74
N SER A 76 0.48 -8.30 15.90
CA SER A 76 0.53 -8.46 14.44
C SER A 76 1.79 -7.84 13.86
N LYS A 77 2.41 -8.54 12.90
CA LYS A 77 3.56 -8.06 12.13
C LYS A 77 3.41 -8.43 10.67
N ALA A 78 3.38 -7.41 9.81
CA ALA A 78 3.46 -7.59 8.38
C ALA A 78 4.93 -7.68 7.94
N THR A 79 5.24 -8.69 7.12
CA THR A 79 6.48 -8.75 6.33
C THR A 79 6.32 -8.00 5.00
N ILE A 80 5.15 -7.40 4.74
CA ILE A 80 4.98 -6.41 3.68
C ILE A 80 5.59 -5.09 4.16
N SER A 81 6.67 -4.66 3.50
CA SER A 81 7.21 -3.32 3.68
C SER A 81 6.70 -2.42 2.57
N TYR A 82 5.89 -1.44 2.95
CA TYR A 82 5.40 -0.42 2.05
C TYR A 82 6.37 0.76 2.05
N LEU A 83 6.75 1.22 0.85
CA LEU A 83 7.40 2.51 0.70
C LEU A 83 6.42 3.63 1.04
N LEU A 84 5.21 3.55 0.49
CA LEU A 84 4.08 4.42 0.83
C LEU A 84 2.88 3.57 1.23
N ASN A 85 2.14 3.95 2.26
CA ASN A 85 0.91 3.29 2.68
C ASN A 85 -0.05 4.30 3.32
N MET A 86 -1.16 4.60 2.66
CA MET A 86 -2.10 5.64 3.04
C MET A 86 -3.51 5.04 3.17
N PRO A 87 -3.82 4.37 4.30
CA PRO A 87 -5.06 3.63 4.48
C PRO A 87 -6.30 4.49 4.75
N PHE A 88 -6.17 5.83 4.69
CA PHE A 88 -7.22 6.88 4.78
C PHE A 88 -8.41 6.63 5.73
N SER A 89 -8.24 5.81 6.74
CA SER A 89 -9.29 5.38 7.66
C SER A 89 -9.45 6.35 8.84
N SER A 90 -8.38 7.06 9.18
CA SER A 90 -8.30 7.91 10.38
C SER A 90 -7.51 9.19 10.14
N ASP A 91 -6.52 9.19 9.24
CA ASP A 91 -5.78 10.38 8.85
C ASP A 91 -5.41 10.36 7.36
N LYS A 92 -4.70 11.42 6.92
CA LYS A 92 -4.33 11.67 5.52
C LYS A 92 -2.87 11.33 5.20
N ASN A 93 -2.10 10.86 6.17
CA ASN A 93 -0.64 10.77 6.08
C ASN A 93 -0.20 9.44 5.48
N ASP A 94 1.06 9.40 5.06
CA ASP A 94 1.76 8.16 4.77
C ASP A 94 2.12 7.45 6.08
N HIS A 95 1.87 6.15 6.13
CA HIS A 95 2.25 5.20 7.19
C HIS A 95 3.16 4.09 6.65
N GLY A 96 3.74 4.31 5.47
CA GLY A 96 4.79 3.49 4.91
C GLY A 96 6.13 3.80 5.57
N LYS A 97 7.21 3.51 4.85
CA LYS A 97 8.58 3.68 5.35
C LYS A 97 8.90 5.12 5.75
N PHE A 98 8.34 6.12 5.07
CA PHE A 98 8.78 7.50 5.17
C PHE A 98 7.96 8.35 6.15
N ASN A 99 6.75 7.89 6.52
CA ASN A 99 5.86 8.57 7.47
C ASN A 99 5.61 10.05 7.11
N ILE A 100 5.36 10.32 5.82
CA ILE A 100 5.25 11.68 5.26
C ILE A 100 3.89 12.30 5.62
N ALA A 101 3.93 13.51 6.18
CA ALA A 101 2.72 14.29 6.41
C ALA A 101 2.14 14.82 5.09
N SER A 102 0.83 14.72 4.93
CA SER A 102 0.12 15.30 3.78
C SER A 102 -0.12 16.80 3.96
N THR A 103 -0.11 17.54 2.85
CA THR A 103 -0.69 18.89 2.78
C THR A 103 -1.95 18.82 1.92
N THR A 104 -3.07 19.32 2.47
CA THR A 104 -4.36 19.33 1.77
C THR A 104 -4.48 20.57 0.90
N ILE A 105 -4.86 20.38 -0.37
CA ILE A 105 -5.25 21.44 -1.29
C ILE A 105 -6.77 21.31 -1.54
N GLY A 106 -7.50 22.43 -1.40
CA GLY A 106 -8.95 22.42 -1.44
C GLY A 106 -9.56 21.84 -0.16
N SER A 107 -10.57 20.99 -0.31
CA SER A 107 -11.43 20.49 0.78
C SER A 107 -11.43 18.96 0.90
N ALA A 108 -10.36 18.28 0.48
CA ALA A 108 -10.23 16.83 0.67
C ALA A 108 -10.23 16.49 2.17
N THR A 109 -11.06 15.53 2.57
CA THR A 109 -11.29 15.21 3.99
C THR A 109 -11.45 13.72 4.26
N ILE A 110 -11.11 13.29 5.46
CA ILE A 110 -11.44 11.94 5.92
C ILE A 110 -12.89 11.96 6.41
N GLN A 111 -13.70 11.04 5.91
CA GLN A 111 -15.08 10.83 6.34
C GLN A 111 -15.44 9.35 6.14
N ASP A 112 -16.20 8.78 7.07
CA ASP A 112 -16.70 7.39 7.00
C ASP A 112 -15.61 6.34 6.67
N GLY A 113 -14.38 6.53 7.16
CA GLY A 113 -13.27 5.61 6.95
C GLY A 113 -12.63 5.65 5.56
N TYR A 114 -12.80 6.74 4.79
CA TYR A 114 -12.12 6.98 3.53
C TYR A 114 -11.75 8.47 3.34
N LEU A 115 -10.84 8.75 2.41
CA LEU A 115 -10.57 10.09 1.92
C LEU A 115 -11.62 10.46 0.86
N TYR A 116 -12.48 11.42 1.17
CA TYR A 116 -13.32 12.10 0.18
C TYR A 116 -12.52 13.21 -0.50
N VAL A 117 -12.48 13.18 -1.83
CA VAL A 117 -11.76 14.13 -2.68
C VAL A 117 -12.79 14.85 -3.56
N PRO A 118 -13.26 16.05 -3.18
CA PRO A 118 -14.07 16.90 -4.04
C PRO A 118 -13.33 17.30 -5.31
N ALA A 119 -14.07 17.61 -6.38
CA ALA A 119 -13.47 18.16 -7.60
C ALA A 119 -12.60 19.39 -7.29
N GLY A 120 -11.38 19.43 -7.85
CA GLY A 120 -10.40 20.50 -7.60
C GLY A 120 -9.62 20.37 -6.28
N SER A 121 -9.91 19.36 -5.45
CA SER A 121 -9.18 19.09 -4.20
C SER A 121 -8.24 17.91 -4.35
N TYR A 122 -7.16 17.87 -3.57
CA TYR A 122 -6.18 16.77 -3.56
C TYR A 122 -5.24 16.87 -2.36
N LEU A 123 -4.43 15.85 -2.15
CA LEU A 123 -3.34 15.84 -1.19
C LEU A 123 -2.00 15.93 -1.93
N THR A 124 -1.03 16.57 -1.29
CA THR A 124 0.37 16.60 -1.71
C THR A 124 1.25 16.01 -0.61
N PHE A 125 2.30 15.31 -1.01
CA PHE A 125 3.30 14.74 -0.11
C PHE A 125 4.68 15.12 -0.64
N ASN A 126 5.47 15.80 0.20
CA ASN A 126 6.82 16.20 -0.17
C ASN A 126 7.75 14.96 -0.14
N THR A 127 8.29 14.61 -1.31
CA THR A 127 9.21 13.47 -1.49
C THR A 127 10.64 13.90 -1.76
N THR A 128 10.96 15.20 -1.57
CA THR A 128 12.31 15.74 -1.73
C THR A 128 13.29 15.00 -0.83
N GLY A 129 14.38 14.49 -1.42
CA GLY A 129 15.43 13.76 -0.69
C GLY A 129 15.13 12.28 -0.42
N LEU A 130 13.92 11.78 -0.73
CA LEU A 130 13.54 10.39 -0.50
C LEU A 130 14.00 9.47 -1.64
N THR A 131 15.31 9.30 -1.80
CA THR A 131 15.93 8.59 -2.95
C THR A 131 15.42 7.16 -3.17
N GLU A 132 14.91 6.50 -2.13
CA GLU A 132 14.34 5.16 -2.21
C GLU A 132 13.00 5.07 -2.97
N LEU A 133 12.32 6.20 -3.15
CA LEU A 133 11.14 6.34 -4.03
C LEU A 133 11.54 6.47 -5.52
N ASN A 134 12.83 6.58 -5.83
CA ASN A 134 13.34 6.33 -7.17
C ASN A 134 13.57 4.82 -7.35
N LEU A 135 12.59 4.15 -7.95
CA LEU A 135 12.61 2.70 -8.13
C LEU A 135 13.41 2.26 -9.35
N GLY A 136 13.88 3.17 -10.21
CA GLY A 136 14.68 2.78 -11.36
C GLY A 136 13.90 1.83 -12.28
N THR A 137 14.54 0.69 -12.58
CA THR A 137 13.96 -0.46 -13.28
C THR A 137 13.62 -1.62 -12.34
N SER A 138 13.47 -1.38 -11.04
CA SER A 138 13.04 -2.40 -10.08
C SER A 138 11.61 -2.87 -10.34
N ASP A 139 11.30 -4.04 -9.81
CA ASP A 139 9.94 -4.56 -9.77
C ASP A 139 9.19 -3.94 -8.59
N PHE A 140 7.92 -3.60 -8.83
CA PHE A 140 7.11 -2.94 -7.83
C PHE A 140 5.62 -3.19 -8.05
N GLU A 141 4.87 -2.95 -6.99
CA GLU A 141 3.42 -2.93 -7.00
C GLU A 141 2.91 -1.61 -6.41
N PHE A 142 1.99 -0.97 -7.13
CA PHE A 142 1.34 0.26 -6.75
C PHE A 142 -0.18 0.11 -6.80
N GLY A 143 -0.86 0.23 -5.67
CA GLY A 143 -2.28 -0.08 -5.54
C GLY A 143 -3.11 1.05 -4.98
N ILE A 144 -4.39 1.08 -5.36
CA ILE A 144 -5.40 2.02 -4.86
C ILE A 144 -6.75 1.31 -4.74
N GLU A 145 -7.54 1.68 -3.73
CA GLU A 145 -8.96 1.31 -3.64
C GLU A 145 -9.81 2.57 -3.72
N VAL A 146 -10.63 2.68 -4.77
CA VAL A 146 -11.30 3.94 -5.13
C VAL A 146 -12.74 3.73 -5.60
N ALA A 147 -13.63 4.65 -5.23
CA ALA A 147 -14.95 4.83 -5.82
C ALA A 147 -15.00 6.19 -6.55
N LEU A 148 -15.43 6.19 -7.81
CA LEU A 148 -15.58 7.42 -8.60
C LEU A 148 -16.97 8.02 -8.43
N MET A 149 -17.04 9.33 -8.26
CA MET A 149 -18.31 10.03 -8.16
C MET A 149 -19.03 10.07 -9.52
N PRO A 150 -20.38 10.12 -9.53
CA PRO A 150 -21.18 10.13 -10.76
C PRO A 150 -20.87 11.31 -11.68
N THR A 151 -20.51 12.45 -11.10
CA THR A 151 -20.17 13.68 -11.79
C THR A 151 -18.82 14.23 -11.28
N GLY A 152 -18.27 15.24 -11.95
CA GLY A 152 -17.00 15.87 -11.58
C GLY A 152 -15.75 15.11 -12.06
N GLY A 153 -14.57 15.61 -11.68
CA GLY A 153 -13.27 14.96 -11.94
C GLY A 153 -12.68 15.15 -13.35
N GLY A 154 -13.32 15.94 -14.21
CA GLY A 154 -12.83 16.23 -15.57
C GLY A 154 -12.82 15.01 -16.51
N THR A 155 -12.16 15.19 -17.66
CA THR A 155 -12.06 14.20 -18.76
C THR A 155 -11.24 12.97 -18.37
N TYR A 156 -10.20 13.17 -17.56
CA TYR A 156 -9.28 12.13 -17.11
C TYR A 156 -9.12 12.18 -15.58
N PRO A 157 -10.11 11.71 -14.80
CA PRO A 157 -10.02 11.75 -13.34
C PRO A 157 -8.74 11.06 -12.87
N CYS A 158 -7.83 11.83 -12.29
CA CYS A 158 -6.54 11.33 -11.82
C CYS A 158 -6.57 11.18 -10.31
N VAL A 159 -6.29 9.97 -9.85
CA VAL A 159 -6.36 9.60 -8.42
C VAL A 159 -4.98 9.54 -7.77
N PHE A 160 -3.93 9.48 -8.58
CA PHE A 160 -2.55 9.63 -8.15
C PHE A 160 -1.68 10.15 -9.28
N GLY A 161 -0.73 11.03 -8.95
CA GLY A 161 0.24 11.54 -9.91
C GLY A 161 1.61 11.79 -9.31
N THR A 162 2.64 11.62 -10.13
CA THR A 162 4.01 12.08 -9.87
C THR A 162 4.66 12.47 -11.19
N GLY A 163 5.43 13.56 -11.20
CA GLY A 163 6.12 14.02 -12.39
C GLY A 163 6.28 15.53 -12.45
N THR A 164 7.10 15.98 -13.41
CA THR A 164 7.31 17.42 -13.66
C THR A 164 6.25 17.95 -14.62
N ALA A 165 6.09 17.29 -15.78
CA ALA A 165 5.06 17.60 -16.76
C ALA A 165 4.71 16.37 -17.60
N TRP A 166 3.54 16.42 -18.24
CA TRP A 166 3.06 15.41 -19.19
C TRP A 166 3.95 15.24 -20.43
N SER A 167 5.00 16.04 -20.62
CA SER A 167 5.94 15.87 -21.75
C SER A 167 7.35 15.45 -21.32
N SER A 168 7.61 15.35 -20.01
CA SER A 168 8.98 15.30 -19.49
C SER A 168 9.19 14.26 -18.37
N GLY A 169 8.31 13.26 -18.29
CA GLY A 169 8.34 12.24 -17.25
C GLY A 169 7.19 12.39 -16.27
N ALA A 170 6.16 11.60 -16.49
CA ALA A 170 5.00 11.52 -15.62
C ALA A 170 4.59 10.05 -15.43
N LEU A 171 4.12 9.75 -14.24
CA LEU A 171 3.43 8.52 -13.91
C LEU A 171 2.13 8.91 -13.22
N SER A 172 1.01 8.37 -13.68
CA SER A 172 -0.28 8.62 -13.04
C SER A 172 -1.19 7.39 -13.05
N MET A 173 -2.06 7.32 -12.05
CA MET A 173 -3.23 6.46 -12.06
C MET A 173 -4.44 7.31 -12.37
N GLN A 174 -5.12 6.99 -13.46
CA GLN A 174 -6.23 7.81 -13.95
C GLN A 174 -7.30 6.95 -14.62
N PHE A 175 -8.43 7.58 -14.95
CA PHE A 175 -9.52 6.96 -15.69
C PHE A 175 -9.68 7.67 -17.03
N ASN A 176 -9.94 6.91 -18.10
CA ASN A 176 -10.23 7.51 -19.40
C ASN A 176 -11.70 7.97 -19.49
N LEU A 177 -12.07 8.52 -20.63
CA LEU A 177 -13.45 8.93 -20.95
C LEU A 177 -14.50 7.82 -20.80
N SER A 178 -14.10 6.56 -20.95
CA SER A 178 -14.96 5.38 -20.75
C SER A 178 -14.93 4.86 -19.31
N SER A 179 -14.37 5.63 -18.36
CA SER A 179 -14.17 5.23 -16.96
C SER A 179 -13.33 3.97 -16.80
N ARG A 180 -12.45 3.66 -17.77
CA ARG A 180 -11.50 2.55 -17.68
C ARG A 180 -10.25 3.04 -16.98
N PHE A 181 -9.89 2.36 -15.89
CA PHE A 181 -8.66 2.64 -15.15
C PHE A 181 -7.44 2.41 -16.05
N MET A 182 -6.46 3.29 -15.94
CA MET A 182 -5.16 3.15 -16.58
C MET A 182 -4.02 3.65 -15.69
N CYS A 183 -2.86 3.04 -15.89
CA CYS A 183 -1.59 3.63 -15.50
C CYS A 183 -1.01 4.32 -16.74
N ALA A 184 -0.94 5.64 -16.72
CA ALA A 184 -0.33 6.41 -17.79
C ALA A 184 1.13 6.69 -17.46
N ILE A 185 1.99 6.38 -18.43
CA ILE A 185 3.45 6.43 -18.33
C ILE A 185 3.95 7.34 -19.45
N MET A 186 4.70 8.37 -19.10
CA MET A 186 5.21 9.33 -20.08
C MET A 186 6.74 9.36 -20.08
N ASN A 187 7.38 8.83 -21.13
CA ASN A 187 8.82 9.00 -21.39
C ASN A 187 9.27 8.38 -22.75
N PRO A 188 9.64 9.14 -23.80
CA PRO A 188 9.26 10.51 -24.17
C PRO A 188 7.87 10.60 -24.85
N GLY A 189 7.16 9.48 -24.97
CA GLY A 189 5.78 9.41 -25.44
C GLY A 189 4.88 8.76 -24.39
N GLU A 190 3.57 8.98 -24.56
CA GLU A 190 2.54 8.40 -23.70
C GLU A 190 2.39 6.91 -23.98
N LYS A 191 2.36 6.13 -22.91
CA LYS A 191 2.02 4.72 -22.92
C LYS A 191 1.05 4.45 -21.80
N ASP A 192 -0.08 3.85 -22.15
CA ASP A 192 -1.14 3.54 -21.20
C ASP A 192 -1.28 2.03 -21.01
N VAL A 193 -1.42 1.64 -19.75
CA VAL A 193 -1.72 0.25 -19.37
C VAL A 193 -3.11 0.23 -18.78
N PHE A 194 -4.05 -0.45 -19.44
CA PHE A 194 -5.48 -0.40 -19.10
C PHE A 194 -5.95 -1.61 -18.30
N ALA A 195 -6.82 -1.37 -17.32
CA ALA A 195 -7.55 -2.43 -16.61
C ALA A 195 -8.46 -3.20 -17.58
N THR A 196 -9.01 -4.34 -17.20
CA THR A 196 -9.87 -5.14 -18.12
C THR A 196 -11.17 -4.44 -18.51
N THR A 197 -11.81 -3.74 -17.58
CA THR A 197 -13.16 -3.18 -17.74
C THR A 197 -13.27 -1.79 -17.11
N SER A 198 -14.31 -1.05 -17.50
CA SER A 198 -14.65 0.24 -16.90
C SER A 198 -15.09 0.11 -15.44
N GLN A 199 -14.92 1.19 -14.67
CA GLN A 199 -15.51 1.34 -13.35
C GLN A 199 -16.91 1.96 -13.46
N THR A 200 -17.82 1.53 -12.60
CA THR A 200 -19.08 2.24 -12.35
C THR A 200 -18.79 3.57 -11.64
N ARG A 201 -19.46 4.65 -12.08
CA ARG A 201 -19.38 5.97 -11.44
C ARG A 201 -20.64 6.24 -10.62
N ASP A 202 -20.70 5.67 -9.43
CA ASP A 202 -21.84 5.80 -8.51
C ASP A 202 -21.48 6.49 -7.18
N GLY A 203 -20.18 6.71 -6.91
CA GLY A 203 -19.68 7.26 -5.65
C GLY A 203 -19.80 6.29 -4.46
N VAL A 204 -20.09 5.02 -4.71
CA VAL A 204 -20.37 4.01 -3.67
C VAL A 204 -19.52 2.75 -3.89
N THR A 205 -19.41 2.27 -5.13
CA THR A 205 -18.69 1.05 -5.46
C THR A 205 -17.19 1.29 -5.44
N PHE A 206 -16.54 0.80 -4.38
CA PHE A 206 -15.09 0.75 -4.30
C PHE A 206 -14.55 -0.39 -5.14
N THR A 207 -13.54 -0.09 -5.94
CA THR A 207 -12.83 -1.06 -6.77
C THR A 207 -11.34 -0.98 -6.45
N LYS A 208 -10.70 -2.15 -6.32
CA LYS A 208 -9.26 -2.22 -6.10
C LYS A 208 -8.54 -2.27 -7.45
N TYR A 209 -7.67 -1.29 -7.67
CA TYR A 209 -6.73 -1.29 -8.79
C TYR A 209 -5.31 -1.49 -8.31
N VAL A 210 -4.56 -2.28 -9.06
CA VAL A 210 -3.15 -2.52 -8.80
C VAL A 210 -2.39 -2.39 -10.11
N VAL A 211 -1.28 -1.67 -10.12
CA VAL A 211 -0.29 -1.64 -11.19
C VAL A 211 0.90 -2.46 -10.71
N LYS A 212 1.33 -3.43 -11.50
CA LYS A 212 2.59 -4.15 -11.30
C LYS A 212 3.54 -3.84 -12.43
N ARG A 213 4.81 -3.65 -12.10
CA ARG A 213 5.91 -3.75 -13.04
C ARG A 213 6.77 -4.95 -12.62
N ILE A 214 6.88 -5.95 -13.49
CA ILE A 214 7.70 -7.15 -13.26
C ILE A 214 8.58 -7.38 -14.49
N SER A 215 9.90 -7.32 -14.32
CA SER A 215 10.87 -7.45 -15.42
C SER A 215 10.55 -6.52 -16.61
N GLY A 216 10.12 -5.29 -16.31
CA GLY A 216 9.73 -4.30 -17.32
C GLY A 216 8.35 -4.51 -17.96
N VAL A 217 7.62 -5.55 -17.59
CA VAL A 217 6.22 -5.75 -18.00
C VAL A 217 5.29 -5.04 -17.02
N TRP A 218 4.50 -4.11 -17.53
CA TRP A 218 3.49 -3.37 -16.80
C TRP A 218 2.13 -4.00 -17.00
N THR A 219 1.44 -4.29 -15.90
CA THR A 219 0.10 -4.86 -15.92
C THR A 219 -0.74 -4.16 -14.88
N THR A 220 -1.95 -3.72 -15.27
CA THR A 220 -2.95 -3.28 -14.30
C THR A 220 -3.87 -4.44 -13.94
N TYR A 221 -4.41 -4.42 -12.73
CA TYR A 221 -5.36 -5.41 -12.23
C TYR A 221 -6.57 -4.67 -11.68
N LYS A 222 -7.76 -5.15 -11.98
CA LYS A 222 -9.03 -4.70 -11.39
C LYS A 222 -9.58 -5.86 -10.56
N ASP A 223 -9.66 -5.69 -9.25
CA ASP A 223 -10.09 -6.72 -8.31
C ASP A 223 -9.37 -8.06 -8.52
N GLY A 224 -8.06 -8.00 -8.80
CA GLY A 224 -7.21 -9.17 -9.07
C GLY A 224 -7.24 -9.69 -10.50
N VAL A 225 -8.13 -9.19 -11.37
CA VAL A 225 -8.18 -9.58 -12.79
C VAL A 225 -7.23 -8.72 -13.62
N ALA A 226 -6.27 -9.36 -14.28
CA ALA A 226 -5.25 -8.70 -15.09
C ALA A 226 -5.81 -8.09 -16.38
N GLY A 227 -5.46 -6.83 -16.65
CA GLY A 227 -5.67 -6.14 -17.92
C GLY A 227 -4.63 -6.51 -18.98
N THR A 228 -4.62 -5.74 -20.07
CA THR A 228 -3.63 -5.93 -21.13
C THR A 228 -2.26 -5.45 -20.66
N ALA A 229 -1.26 -6.34 -20.73
CA ALA A 229 0.10 -6.01 -20.36
C ALA A 229 0.81 -5.17 -21.43
N LEU A 230 1.77 -4.36 -21.00
CA LEU A 230 2.64 -3.55 -21.84
C LEU A 230 4.10 -3.75 -21.42
N THR A 231 4.99 -4.01 -22.37
CA THR A 231 6.43 -4.08 -22.08
C THR A 231 7.08 -2.71 -22.26
N ASP A 232 7.74 -2.22 -21.20
CA ASP A 232 8.57 -1.03 -21.23
C ASP A 232 9.79 -1.19 -20.32
N ASN A 233 10.93 -1.47 -20.97
CA ASN A 233 12.22 -1.63 -20.32
C ASN A 233 12.99 -0.30 -20.15
N THR A 234 12.53 0.79 -20.76
CA THR A 234 13.25 2.07 -20.77
C THR A 234 12.68 3.08 -19.77
N PHE A 235 11.43 2.90 -19.34
CA PHE A 235 10.86 3.77 -18.32
C PHE A 235 11.53 3.58 -16.95
N ILE A 236 11.92 4.72 -16.36
CA ILE A 236 12.47 4.81 -15.01
C ILE A 236 11.37 5.28 -14.06
N ALA A 237 10.94 4.38 -13.18
CA ALA A 237 9.92 4.67 -12.18
C ALA A 237 10.51 5.54 -11.07
N ASN A 238 10.37 6.85 -11.20
CA ASN A 238 10.85 7.82 -10.22
C ASN A 238 9.69 8.61 -9.58
N PHE A 239 9.31 8.20 -8.37
CA PHE A 239 8.25 8.84 -7.56
C PHE A 239 8.78 10.05 -6.74
N THR A 240 10.05 10.40 -6.90
CA THR A 240 10.61 11.67 -6.37
C THR A 240 10.64 12.77 -7.43
N ARG A 241 10.18 12.47 -8.66
CA ARG A 241 10.22 13.43 -9.76
C ARG A 241 9.36 14.64 -9.39
N ASN A 242 9.95 15.83 -9.44
CA ASN A 242 9.37 17.10 -8.97
C ASN A 242 9.21 17.24 -7.44
N GLY A 243 9.77 16.32 -6.66
CA GLY A 243 9.79 16.37 -5.19
C GLY A 243 8.42 16.25 -4.54
N VAL A 244 7.37 15.88 -5.30
CA VAL A 244 6.00 15.77 -4.81
C VAL A 244 5.29 14.58 -5.45
N VAL A 245 4.54 13.84 -4.66
CA VAL A 245 3.46 12.96 -5.14
C VAL A 245 2.11 13.51 -4.73
N THR A 246 1.10 13.30 -5.57
CA THR A 246 -0.26 13.80 -5.33
C THR A 246 -1.27 12.65 -5.27
N VAL A 247 -2.28 12.80 -4.41
CA VAL A 247 -3.42 11.87 -4.29
C VAL A 247 -4.71 12.64 -4.54
N GLY A 248 -5.56 12.14 -5.44
CA GLY A 248 -6.77 12.83 -5.89
C GLY A 248 -6.53 13.82 -7.03
N ALA A 249 -5.30 13.94 -7.52
CA ALA A 249 -4.98 14.67 -8.72
C ALA A 249 -3.64 14.20 -9.30
N ALA A 250 -3.31 14.73 -10.47
CA ALA A 250 -1.94 14.96 -10.86
C ALA A 250 -1.69 16.46 -11.06
N GLY A 251 -0.75 16.99 -10.28
CA GLY A 251 -0.27 18.37 -10.40
C GLY A 251 0.90 18.44 -11.39
N TRP A 252 0.66 18.98 -12.58
CA TRP A 252 1.69 19.21 -13.60
C TRP A 252 2.01 20.69 -13.69
N THR A 253 3.22 21.05 -14.16
CA THR A 253 3.52 22.46 -14.51
C THR A 253 2.56 23.07 -15.54
N GLN A 254 1.85 22.25 -16.34
CA GLN A 254 0.91 22.73 -17.38
C GLN A 254 -0.57 22.74 -16.92
N GLY A 255 -0.87 22.27 -15.70
CA GLY A 255 -2.24 22.19 -15.20
C GLY A 255 -2.44 21.06 -14.20
N THR A 256 -3.59 21.06 -13.52
CA THR A 256 -3.97 20.01 -12.57
C THR A 256 -5.14 19.23 -13.13
N THR A 257 -5.01 17.91 -13.18
CA THR A 257 -6.15 17.02 -13.46
C THR A 257 -6.55 16.38 -12.14
N SER A 258 -7.66 16.82 -11.54
CA SER A 258 -8.15 16.29 -10.26
C SER A 258 -9.26 15.27 -10.46
N SER A 259 -9.36 14.27 -9.60
CA SER A 259 -10.54 13.41 -9.53
C SER A 259 -11.70 14.06 -8.77
N HIS A 260 -12.86 13.41 -8.82
CA HIS A 260 -13.90 13.55 -7.81
C HIS A 260 -14.22 12.13 -7.33
N SER A 261 -13.73 11.76 -6.15
CA SER A 261 -13.62 10.36 -5.75
C SER A 261 -13.62 10.15 -4.24
N LYS A 262 -13.79 8.89 -3.84
CA LYS A 262 -13.52 8.40 -2.48
C LYS A 262 -12.37 7.39 -2.56
N ILE A 263 -11.35 7.52 -1.73
CA ILE A 263 -10.17 6.65 -1.73
C ILE A 263 -10.01 6.04 -0.35
N LYS A 264 -10.04 4.71 -0.26
CA LYS A 264 -9.82 4.00 1.01
C LYS A 264 -8.36 3.75 1.29
N ASN A 265 -7.60 3.36 0.29
CA ASN A 265 -6.19 3.06 0.49
C ASN A 265 -5.39 3.39 -0.77
N LEU A 266 -4.15 3.78 -0.58
CA LEU A 266 -3.13 3.88 -1.61
C LEU A 266 -1.80 3.38 -1.06
N TYR A 267 -1.11 2.52 -1.81
CA TYR A 267 0.15 1.96 -1.35
C TYR A 267 1.14 1.72 -2.49
N LEU A 268 2.43 1.83 -2.18
CA LEU A 268 3.56 1.50 -3.06
C LEU A 268 4.51 0.56 -2.33
N ARG A 269 4.94 -0.52 -2.99
CA ARG A 269 6.00 -1.40 -2.48
C ARG A 269 6.90 -1.92 -3.59
N LYS A 270 8.17 -2.18 -3.26
CA LYS A 270 9.05 -2.98 -4.11
C LYS A 270 8.65 -4.46 -4.01
N LEU A 271 8.88 -5.22 -5.08
CA LEU A 271 8.67 -6.67 -5.14
C LEU A 271 10.01 -7.41 -5.07
#